data_AF-A0A059LCE1-F1
#
_entry.id   AF-A0A059LCE1-F1
#
_cell.length_a   1.000
_cell.length_b   1.000
_cell.length_c   1.000
_cell.angle_alpha   90.00
_cell.angle_beta   90.00
_cell.angle_gamma   90.00
#
_symmetry.space_group_name_H-M   'P 1'
#
loop_
_entity.id
_entity.type
_entity.pdbx_description
1 polymer ?
#
loop_
_entity_poly.entity_id
_entity_poly.type
_entity_poly.pdbx_seq_one_letter_code
_entity_poly.pdbx_strand_id
1 'polypeptide(L)'
;AGAGQGSAGGAGGAHGEALGVLLLELRAAHVVLRLRFYNHDARALLTLKGKQVLRDGIGRSSEQEVALEPAQARRYLEEPGALLEADIPLVQDLREALSLQGLVSLGGFCNVRQEFDWEGLRLELDQTQYEWGTLFELECETDEPEAARDRLEAFLSTNDVAFSYSATSKFANFIKRTLL
;
A
#
# COMPACT_ATOMS: atom_id res chain seq x y z
N ALA A 1 46.05 -16.27 -3.64
CA ALA A 1 45.63 -14.92 -3.22
C ALA A 1 44.84 -14.30 -4.37
N GLY A 2 43.59 -13.89 -4.25
CA GLY A 2 42.62 -13.97 -3.17
C GLY A 2 41.23 -13.86 -3.80
N ALA A 3 40.30 -14.69 -3.34
CA ALA A 3 38.88 -14.53 -3.63
C ALA A 3 38.33 -13.46 -2.69
N GLY A 4 37.83 -12.36 -3.26
CA GLY A 4 37.12 -11.32 -2.54
C GLY A 4 35.62 -11.53 -2.67
N GLN A 5 35.05 -12.37 -1.81
CA GLN A 5 33.64 -12.27 -1.45
C GLN A 5 33.47 -11.06 -0.52
N GLY A 6 32.48 -10.22 -0.78
CA GLY A 6 32.22 -8.99 -0.02
C GLY A 6 30.76 -8.59 -0.01
N SER A 7 29.98 -9.33 0.80
CA SER A 7 28.75 -8.94 1.49
C SER A 7 27.71 -8.05 0.78
N ALA A 8 26.72 -8.68 0.13
CA ALA A 8 25.37 -8.15 0.09
C ALA A 8 24.66 -8.60 1.38
N GLY A 9 24.69 -7.74 2.39
CA GLY A 9 24.14 -8.01 3.71
C GLY A 9 23.56 -6.75 4.33
N GLY A 10 22.72 -6.05 3.57
CA GLY A 10 21.83 -5.05 4.15
C GLY A 10 20.69 -5.79 4.85
N ALA A 11 20.66 -5.73 6.18
CA ALA A 11 19.56 -6.28 6.96
C ALA A 11 18.27 -5.53 6.62
N GLY A 12 17.46 -6.11 5.72
CA GLY A 12 16.12 -5.63 5.43
C GLY A 12 15.27 -5.77 6.69
N GLY A 13 14.86 -4.64 7.26
CA GLY A 13 13.86 -4.65 8.33
C GLY A 13 12.55 -5.18 7.76
N ALA A 14 12.13 -6.36 8.18
CA ALA A 14 10.79 -6.86 7.90
C ALA A 14 9.81 -6.05 8.78
N HIS A 15 9.00 -5.20 8.16
CA HIS A 15 7.96 -4.46 8.86
C HIS A 15 6.62 -5.15 8.59
N GLY A 16 6.05 -5.71 9.66
CA GLY A 16 4.89 -6.57 9.60
C GLY A 16 3.59 -5.83 9.91
N GLU A 17 2.63 -6.09 9.02
CA GLU A 17 1.19 -6.09 9.21
C GLU A 17 0.45 -4.77 8.98
N ALA A 18 -0.57 -4.83 8.11
CA ALA A 18 -1.54 -3.78 7.82
C ALA A 18 -2.94 -4.39 7.96
N LEU A 19 -3.95 -3.68 8.51
CA LEU A 19 -5.34 -4.02 8.21
C LEU A 19 -6.38 -2.94 8.58
N GLY A 20 -7.17 -2.53 7.58
CA GLY A 20 -8.39 -1.74 7.73
C GLY A 20 -8.66 -0.81 6.54
N VAL A 21 -9.46 -1.22 5.57
CA VAL A 21 -9.95 -0.33 4.50
C VAL A 21 -11.36 0.13 4.84
N LEU A 22 -11.52 1.44 5.05
CA LEU A 22 -12.80 2.09 5.24
C LEU A 22 -13.28 2.64 3.90
N LEU A 23 -14.44 2.23 3.40
CA LEU A 23 -14.99 2.83 2.19
C LEU A 23 -16.52 2.86 2.25
N LEU A 24 -17.10 4.06 2.28
CA LEU A 24 -18.40 4.29 1.64
C LEU A 24 -18.33 5.57 0.78
N GLU A 25 -19.04 5.56 -0.35
CA GLU A 25 -19.25 6.64 -1.34
C GLU A 25 -18.05 7.09 -2.22
N LEU A 26 -16.89 6.43 -2.13
CA LEU A 26 -15.70 6.83 -2.92
C LEU A 26 -15.59 6.17 -4.32
N ARG A 27 -16.51 5.26 -4.67
CA ARG A 27 -16.48 4.54 -5.96
C ARG A 27 -16.67 5.46 -7.17
N ALA A 28 -17.52 6.48 -7.05
CA ALA A 28 -17.74 7.45 -8.13
C ALA A 28 -16.54 8.40 -8.31
N ALA A 29 -15.84 8.71 -7.21
CA ALA A 29 -14.68 9.60 -7.19
C ALA A 29 -13.35 8.87 -7.46
N HIS A 30 -13.35 7.53 -7.55
CA HIS A 30 -12.15 6.70 -7.71
C HIS A 30 -11.07 6.96 -6.65
N VAL A 31 -11.48 7.27 -5.41
CA VAL A 31 -10.55 7.46 -4.29
C VAL A 31 -10.69 6.35 -3.26
N VAL A 32 -9.66 6.16 -2.43
CA VAL A 32 -9.63 5.15 -1.37
C VAL A 32 -9.16 5.80 -0.09
N LEU A 33 -9.99 5.75 0.95
CA LEU A 33 -9.59 6.11 2.30
C LEU A 33 -9.17 4.82 3.02
N ARG A 34 -7.99 4.79 3.63
CA ARG A 34 -7.43 3.57 4.22
C ARG A 34 -6.82 3.87 5.58
N LEU A 35 -7.11 3.02 6.55
CA LEU A 35 -6.38 2.96 7.81
C LEU A 35 -5.34 1.85 7.74
N ARG A 36 -4.07 2.22 7.91
CA ARG A 36 -2.98 1.25 7.99
C ARG A 36 -2.40 1.28 9.39
N PHE A 37 -2.39 0.12 10.03
CA PHE A 37 -1.66 -0.11 11.28
C PHE A 37 -0.29 -0.69 10.94
N TYR A 38 0.68 -0.54 11.83
CA TYR A 38 2.01 -1.12 11.72
C TYR A 38 2.39 -1.79 13.02
N ASN A 39 3.05 -2.95 12.95
CA ASN A 39 3.61 -3.67 14.10
C ASN A 39 2.60 -3.83 15.25
N HIS A 40 1.42 -4.39 14.96
CA HIS A 40 0.34 -4.60 15.94
C HIS A 40 0.00 -3.33 16.74
N ASP A 41 -0.38 -2.26 16.05
CA ASP A 41 -0.83 -0.98 16.62
C ASP A 41 0.27 -0.10 17.23
N ALA A 42 1.53 -0.30 16.88
CA ALA A 42 2.60 0.64 17.26
C ALA A 42 2.46 2.00 16.54
N ARG A 43 1.84 2.01 15.35
CA ARG A 43 1.57 3.21 14.55
C ARG A 43 0.32 3.01 13.70
N ALA A 44 -0.46 4.07 13.50
CA ALA A 44 -1.57 4.09 12.55
C ALA A 44 -1.47 5.30 11.60
N LEU A 45 -1.81 5.09 10.34
CA LEU A 45 -1.89 6.11 9.29
C LEU A 45 -3.27 6.08 8.64
N LEU A 46 -3.87 7.26 8.45
CA LEU A 46 -5.00 7.48 7.57
C LEU A 46 -4.48 7.98 6.22
N THR A 47 -4.69 7.20 5.17
CA THR A 47 -4.26 7.51 3.82
C THR A 47 -5.48 7.79 2.94
N LEU A 48 -5.51 8.93 2.24
CA LEU A 48 -6.38 9.16 1.09
C LEU A 48 -5.58 8.95 -0.19
N LYS A 49 -5.89 7.88 -0.93
CA LYS A 49 -5.35 7.64 -2.27
C LYS A 49 -6.32 8.14 -3.32
N GLY A 50 -5.82 8.91 -4.27
CA GLY A 50 -6.57 9.34 -5.45
C GLY A 50 -6.76 8.23 -6.48
N LYS A 51 -7.16 8.64 -7.68
CA LYS A 51 -7.30 7.74 -8.82
C LYS A 51 -5.93 7.16 -9.19
N GLN A 52 -5.78 5.85 -9.04
CA GLN A 52 -4.60 5.13 -9.50
C GLN A 52 -4.73 4.79 -10.99
N VAL A 53 -3.67 5.07 -11.74
CA VAL A 53 -3.47 4.60 -13.10
C VAL A 53 -2.30 3.62 -13.09
N LEU A 54 -2.55 2.39 -13.54
CA LEU A 54 -1.54 1.35 -13.65
C LEU A 54 -1.42 0.96 -15.12
N ARG A 55 -0.23 1.12 -15.68
CA ARG A 55 0.04 0.82 -17.10
C ARG A 55 1.48 0.39 -17.26
N ASP A 56 1.69 -0.74 -17.93
CA ASP A 56 3.03 -1.26 -18.28
C ASP A 56 3.97 -1.35 -17.06
N GLY A 57 3.43 -1.83 -15.92
CA GLY A 57 4.14 -1.98 -14.65
C GLY A 57 4.26 -0.70 -13.81
N ILE A 58 3.82 0.46 -14.31
CA ILE A 58 4.00 1.75 -13.64
C ILE A 58 2.67 2.24 -13.05
N GLY A 59 2.63 2.38 -11.72
CA GLY A 59 1.52 2.95 -10.97
C GLY A 59 1.72 4.45 -10.73
N ARG A 60 0.68 5.25 -10.97
CA ARG A 60 0.65 6.68 -10.62
C ARG A 60 -0.63 6.97 -9.83
N SER A 61 -0.52 7.61 -8.66
CA SER A 61 -1.64 8.01 -7.81
C SER A 61 -1.24 9.20 -6.97
N SER A 62 -2.19 10.08 -6.63
CA SER A 62 -1.99 11.00 -5.50
C SER A 62 -2.17 10.24 -4.18
N GLU A 63 -1.45 10.67 -3.15
CA GLU A 63 -1.53 10.12 -1.81
C GLU A 63 -1.38 11.26 -0.80
N GLN A 64 -2.27 11.31 0.19
CA GLN A 64 -2.19 12.19 1.33
C GLN A 64 -2.30 11.34 2.59
N GLU A 65 -1.42 11.56 3.56
CA GLU A 65 -1.35 10.75 4.78
C GLU A 65 -1.38 11.61 6.03
N VAL A 66 -2.12 11.13 7.03
CA VAL A 66 -2.18 11.72 8.37
C VAL A 66 -1.91 10.63 9.39
N ALA A 67 -0.96 10.88 10.29
CA ALA A 67 -0.72 9.99 11.42
C ALA A 67 -1.85 10.10 12.45
N LEU A 68 -2.29 8.96 12.98
CA LEU A 68 -3.32 8.88 14.01
C LEU A 68 -2.81 8.10 15.21
N GLU A 69 -3.37 8.41 16.38
CA GLU A 69 -3.24 7.55 17.55
C GLU A 69 -3.87 6.17 17.25
N PRO A 70 -3.16 5.04 17.46
CA PRO A 70 -3.66 3.72 17.08
C PRO A 70 -4.99 3.34 17.72
N ALA A 71 -5.21 3.66 19.00
CA ALA A 71 -6.48 3.42 19.67
C ALA A 71 -7.63 4.20 19.03
N GLN A 72 -7.37 5.43 18.60
CA GLN A 72 -8.36 6.26 17.91
C GLN A 72 -8.66 5.71 16.50
N ALA A 73 -7.63 5.26 15.78
CA ALA A 73 -7.80 4.60 14.49
C ALA A 73 -8.59 3.28 14.61
N ARG A 74 -8.40 2.50 15.68
CA ARG A 74 -9.21 1.30 15.96
C ARG A 74 -10.67 1.64 16.15
N ARG A 75 -10.96 2.66 16.96
CA ARG A 75 -12.33 3.17 17.14
C ARG A 75 -12.97 3.55 15.80
N TYR A 76 -12.24 4.19 14.89
CA TYR A 76 -12.77 4.54 13.57
C TYR A 76 -13.10 3.33 12.68
N LEU A 77 -12.48 2.17 12.90
CA LEU A 77 -12.86 0.94 12.20
C LEU A 77 -14.20 0.37 12.71
N GLU A 78 -14.46 0.50 14.01
CA GLU A 78 -15.68 0.02 14.67
C GLU A 78 -16.84 1.01 14.51
N GLU A 79 -16.54 2.30 14.57
CA GLU A 79 -17.45 3.43 14.45
C GLU A 79 -17.03 4.37 13.29
N PRO A 80 -17.22 4.00 12.02
CA PRO A 80 -16.79 4.84 10.89
C PRO A 80 -17.44 6.23 10.86
N GLY A 81 -18.63 6.40 11.46
CA GLY A 81 -19.25 7.72 11.62
C GLY A 81 -18.41 8.68 12.48
N ALA A 82 -17.71 8.16 13.49
CA ALA A 82 -16.82 8.96 14.32
C ALA A 82 -15.62 9.51 13.53
N LEU A 83 -15.16 8.79 12.50
CA LEU A 83 -14.12 9.29 11.60
C LEU A 83 -14.65 10.46 10.74
N LEU A 84 -15.87 10.33 10.22
CA LEU A 84 -16.48 11.35 9.37
C LEU A 84 -16.75 12.67 10.14
N GLU A 85 -16.98 12.57 11.43
CA GLU A 85 -17.18 13.71 12.34
C GLU A 85 -15.89 14.25 12.94
N ALA A 86 -14.77 13.54 12.79
CA ALA A 86 -13.50 13.92 13.39
C ALA A 86 -12.96 15.24 12.82
N ASP A 87 -12.26 15.99 13.69
CA ASP A 87 -11.55 17.22 13.32
C ASP A 87 -10.20 16.90 12.65
N ILE A 88 -10.26 16.18 11.52
CA ILE A 88 -9.11 15.82 10.69
C ILE A 88 -9.27 16.55 9.35
N PRO A 89 -8.41 17.51 9.01
CA PRO A 89 -8.56 18.32 7.79
C PRO A 89 -8.77 17.48 6.52
N LEU A 90 -7.99 16.41 6.36
CA LEU A 90 -8.12 15.45 5.26
C LEU A 90 -9.56 14.90 5.11
N VAL A 91 -10.21 14.58 6.23
CA VAL A 91 -11.56 14.00 6.24
C VAL A 91 -12.62 15.09 6.04
N GLN A 92 -12.40 16.29 6.58
CA GLN A 92 -13.29 17.43 6.38
C GLN A 92 -13.33 17.84 4.91
N ASP A 93 -12.17 18.01 4.30
CA ASP A 93 -12.03 18.32 2.88
C ASP A 93 -12.72 17.26 2.02
N LEU A 94 -12.51 15.98 2.34
CA LEU A 94 -13.13 14.87 1.63
C LEU A 94 -14.66 14.85 1.78
N ARG A 95 -15.15 15.08 3.01
CA ARG A 95 -16.58 15.15 3.33
C ARG A 95 -17.26 16.27 2.57
N GLU A 96 -16.66 17.45 2.51
CA GLU A 96 -17.20 18.59 1.78
C GLU A 96 -17.15 18.38 0.27
N ALA A 97 -15.98 17.96 -0.26
CA ALA A 97 -15.78 17.77 -1.70
C ALA A 97 -16.72 16.72 -2.31
N LEU A 98 -17.07 15.68 -1.55
CA LEU A 98 -17.91 14.58 -2.01
C LEU A 98 -19.30 14.57 -1.39
N SER A 99 -19.62 15.53 -0.52
CA SER A 99 -20.90 15.59 0.22
C SER A 99 -21.23 14.27 0.95
N LEU A 100 -20.21 13.67 1.57
CA LEU A 100 -20.31 12.33 2.18
C LEU A 100 -21.39 12.32 3.27
N GLN A 101 -22.29 11.33 3.21
CA GLN A 101 -23.36 11.15 4.20
C GLN A 101 -23.05 10.09 5.26
N GLY A 102 -22.05 9.25 5.00
CA GLY A 102 -21.65 8.18 5.91
C GLY A 102 -20.42 7.43 5.42
N LEU A 103 -19.81 6.66 6.33
CA LEU A 103 -18.70 5.75 6.05
C LEU A 103 -19.05 4.35 6.53
N VAL A 104 -18.47 3.33 5.90
CA VAL A 104 -18.51 1.94 6.39
C VAL A 104 -17.11 1.33 6.33
N SER A 105 -16.88 0.36 7.20
CA SER A 105 -15.69 -0.47 7.18
C SER A 105 -15.89 -1.64 6.23
N LEU A 106 -14.95 -1.86 5.30
CA LEU A 106 -14.99 -3.00 4.37
C LEU A 106 -14.16 -4.19 4.87
N GLY A 107 -13.54 -4.09 6.05
CA GLY A 107 -12.53 -5.04 6.50
C GLY A 107 -11.16 -4.75 5.87
N GLY A 108 -10.30 -5.75 5.73
CA GLY A 108 -8.98 -5.55 5.11
C GLY A 108 -8.23 -6.84 4.86
N PHE A 109 -6.93 -6.70 4.58
CA PHE A 109 -5.98 -7.77 4.30
C PHE A 109 -4.62 -7.46 4.93
N CYS A 110 -3.83 -8.49 5.26
CA CYS A 110 -2.50 -8.33 5.84
C CYS A 110 -1.47 -8.07 4.75
N ASN A 111 -0.46 -7.24 5.04
CA ASN A 111 0.71 -7.10 4.19
C ASN A 111 1.98 -7.13 5.05
N VAL A 112 2.94 -7.97 4.67
CA VAL A 112 4.30 -7.95 5.23
C VAL A 112 5.20 -7.33 4.18
N ARG A 113 5.88 -6.24 4.53
CA ARG A 113 6.79 -5.53 3.63
C ARG A 113 8.23 -5.73 4.08
N GLN A 114 9.07 -6.13 3.15
CA GLN A 114 10.52 -6.13 3.31
C GLN A 114 11.10 -5.06 2.39
N GLU A 115 11.93 -4.20 2.95
CA GLU A 115 12.52 -3.10 2.21
C GLU A 115 14.02 -3.31 2.01
N PHE A 116 14.51 -3.01 0.80
CA PHE A 116 15.89 -3.21 0.41
C PHE A 116 16.44 -1.96 -0.27
N ASP A 117 17.68 -1.59 0.06
CA ASP A 117 18.42 -0.60 -0.70
C ASP A 117 19.10 -1.31 -1.87
N TRP A 118 18.74 -0.92 -3.10
CA TRP A 118 19.22 -1.55 -4.31
C TRP A 118 19.53 -0.49 -5.35
N GLU A 119 20.82 -0.36 -5.70
CA GLU A 119 21.31 0.56 -6.73
C GLU A 119 20.81 2.02 -6.61
N GLY A 120 20.73 2.52 -5.37
CA GLY A 120 20.26 3.87 -5.04
C GLY A 120 18.73 4.03 -5.00
N LEU A 121 17.98 2.95 -5.20
CA LEU A 121 16.53 2.88 -5.09
C LEU A 121 16.11 2.08 -3.85
N ARG A 122 14.89 2.33 -3.37
CA ARG A 122 14.25 1.55 -2.31
C ARG A 122 13.29 0.55 -2.93
N LEU A 123 13.60 -0.73 -2.82
CA LEU A 123 12.70 -1.81 -3.24
C LEU A 123 11.83 -2.23 -2.07
N GLU A 124 10.56 -2.50 -2.35
CA GLU A 124 9.58 -2.97 -1.39
C GLU A 124 9.03 -4.32 -1.86
N LEU A 125 9.46 -5.40 -1.22
CA LEU A 125 8.91 -6.74 -1.45
C LEU A 125 7.72 -6.94 -0.51
N ASP A 126 6.54 -6.99 -1.09
CA ASP A 126 5.28 -7.18 -0.40
C ASP A 126 4.82 -8.63 -0.48
N GLN A 127 4.46 -9.19 0.66
CA GLN A 127 3.64 -10.38 0.77
C GLN A 127 2.26 -9.99 1.30
N THR A 128 1.28 -9.92 0.40
CA THR A 128 -0.10 -9.59 0.75
C THR A 128 -0.93 -10.85 0.97
N GLN A 129 -1.50 -11.00 2.16
CA GLN A 129 -2.32 -12.14 2.55
C GLN A 129 -3.79 -11.72 2.60
N TYR A 130 -4.58 -12.29 1.69
CA TYR A 130 -6.02 -12.23 1.68
C TYR A 130 -6.61 -13.52 2.27
N GLU A 131 -7.88 -13.49 2.62
CA GLU A 131 -8.62 -14.70 3.04
C GLU A 131 -8.59 -15.82 1.99
N TRP A 132 -8.55 -15.46 0.69
CA TRP A 132 -8.58 -16.40 -0.44
C TRP A 132 -7.21 -16.71 -1.06
N GLY A 133 -6.12 -16.19 -0.51
CA GLY A 133 -4.77 -16.51 -0.99
C GLY A 133 -3.75 -15.42 -0.74
N THR A 134 -2.52 -15.67 -1.19
CA THR A 134 -1.38 -14.76 -1.00
C THR A 134 -0.86 -14.27 -2.35
N LEU A 135 -0.53 -12.99 -2.42
CA LEU A 135 0.19 -12.38 -3.53
C LEU A 135 1.55 -11.86 -3.10
N PHE A 136 2.46 -11.81 -4.07
CA PHE A 136 3.77 -11.20 -3.93
C PHE A 136 3.92 -10.11 -4.98
N GLU A 137 4.35 -8.93 -4.54
CA GLU A 137 4.61 -7.79 -5.42
C GLU A 137 5.96 -7.17 -5.05
N LEU A 138 6.70 -6.71 -6.06
CA LEU A 138 7.91 -5.93 -5.87
C LEU A 138 7.64 -4.52 -6.38
N GLU A 139 7.63 -3.55 -5.47
CA GLU A 139 7.37 -2.14 -5.76
C GLU A 139 8.66 -1.32 -5.61
N CYS A 140 8.74 -0.21 -6.33
CA CYS A 140 9.82 0.76 -6.22
C CYS A 140 9.22 2.15 -6.46
N GLU A 141 9.27 3.02 -5.44
CA GLU A 141 8.89 4.43 -5.60
C GLU A 141 10.07 5.23 -6.16
N THR A 142 9.82 6.01 -7.21
CA THR A 142 10.87 6.76 -7.92
C THR A 142 10.28 7.81 -8.86
N ASP A 143 11.04 8.88 -9.11
CA ASP A 143 10.73 9.90 -10.11
C ASP A 143 11.08 9.45 -11.54
N GLU A 144 11.83 8.36 -11.71
CA GLU A 144 12.26 7.81 -13.00
C GLU A 144 11.71 6.37 -13.23
N PRO A 145 10.38 6.18 -13.27
CA PRO A 145 9.78 4.85 -13.18
C PRO A 145 10.07 3.95 -14.38
N GLU A 146 10.19 4.50 -15.59
CA GLU A 146 10.55 3.72 -16.78
C GLU A 146 11.98 3.14 -16.66
N ALA A 147 12.96 3.96 -16.24
CA ALA A 147 14.34 3.52 -16.08
C ALA A 147 14.50 2.51 -14.93
N ALA A 148 13.80 2.74 -13.81
CA ALA A 148 13.78 1.81 -12.69
C ALA A 148 13.16 0.47 -13.09
N ARG A 149 12.02 0.49 -13.80
CA ARG A 149 11.35 -0.72 -14.29
C ARG A 149 12.29 -1.55 -15.16
N ASP A 150 12.90 -0.95 -16.18
CA ASP A 150 13.78 -1.68 -17.12
C ASP A 150 14.98 -2.33 -16.40
N ARG A 151 15.56 -1.63 -15.41
CA ARG A 151 16.64 -2.20 -14.57
C ARG A 151 16.13 -3.35 -13.70
N LEU A 152 14.94 -3.21 -13.13
CA LEU A 152 14.34 -4.23 -12.26
C LEU A 152 13.97 -5.50 -13.06
N GLU A 153 13.43 -5.36 -14.26
CA GLU A 153 13.15 -6.47 -15.17
C GLU A 153 14.42 -7.24 -15.55
N ALA A 154 15.49 -6.51 -15.88
CA ALA A 154 16.79 -7.11 -16.19
C ALA A 154 17.36 -7.85 -14.98
N PHE A 155 17.25 -7.26 -13.78
CA PHE A 155 17.69 -7.88 -12.54
C PHE A 155 16.92 -9.16 -12.23
N LEU A 156 15.59 -9.14 -12.29
CA LEU A 156 14.75 -10.31 -12.03
C LEU A 156 15.02 -11.43 -13.05
N SER A 157 15.12 -11.08 -14.34
CA SER A 157 15.39 -12.03 -15.42
C SER A 157 16.77 -12.68 -15.28
N THR A 158 17.80 -11.91 -14.92
CA THR A 158 19.17 -12.42 -14.72
C THR A 158 19.25 -13.40 -13.55
N ASN A 159 18.33 -13.29 -12.59
CA ASN A 159 18.26 -14.16 -11.43
C ASN A 159 17.19 -15.27 -11.56
N ASP A 160 16.67 -15.50 -12.78
CA ASP A 160 15.64 -16.50 -13.07
C ASP A 160 14.37 -16.36 -12.20
N VAL A 161 14.03 -15.13 -11.81
CA VAL A 161 12.81 -14.83 -11.05
C VAL A 161 11.68 -14.53 -12.02
N ALA A 162 10.65 -15.36 -12.03
CA ALA A 162 9.45 -15.13 -12.83
C ALA A 162 8.65 -13.94 -12.30
N PHE A 163 8.23 -13.05 -13.21
CA PHE A 163 7.43 -11.88 -12.87
C PHE A 163 6.44 -11.53 -13.99
N SER A 164 5.47 -10.69 -13.65
CA SER A 164 4.59 -10.02 -14.59
C SER A 164 4.24 -8.65 -14.02
N TYR A 165 3.82 -7.71 -14.87
CA TYR A 165 3.30 -6.43 -14.36
C TYR A 165 2.02 -6.64 -13.56
N SER A 166 1.92 -5.97 -12.41
CA SER A 166 0.65 -5.86 -11.70
C SER A 166 -0.39 -5.22 -12.63
N ALA A 167 -1.55 -5.86 -12.78
CA ALA A 167 -2.66 -5.35 -13.58
C ALA A 167 -3.72 -4.65 -12.72
N THR A 168 -3.74 -4.95 -11.42
CA THR A 168 -4.66 -4.36 -10.45
C THR A 168 -3.94 -4.03 -9.16
N SER A 169 -4.53 -3.17 -8.33
CA SER A 169 -3.96 -2.83 -7.02
C SER A 169 -4.37 -3.84 -5.95
N LYS A 170 -3.60 -3.90 -4.86
CA LYS A 170 -3.94 -4.73 -3.68
C LYS A 170 -5.38 -4.52 -3.19
N PHE A 171 -5.87 -3.28 -3.24
CA PHE A 171 -7.26 -2.96 -2.87
C PHE A 171 -8.27 -3.45 -3.91
N ALA A 172 -7.97 -3.32 -5.21
CA ALA A 172 -8.84 -3.87 -6.25
C ALA A 172 -8.96 -5.40 -6.13
N ASN A 173 -7.86 -6.09 -5.84
CA ASN A 173 -7.85 -7.53 -5.53
C ASN A 173 -8.69 -7.87 -4.30
N PHE A 174 -8.57 -7.07 -3.23
CA PHE A 174 -9.41 -7.22 -2.03
C PHE A 174 -10.91 -7.15 -2.35
N ILE A 175 -11.33 -6.10 -3.05
CA ILE A 175 -12.75 -5.89 -3.35
C ILE A 175 -13.31 -6.94 -4.31
N LYS A 176 -12.52 -7.37 -5.29
CA LYS A 176 -12.96 -8.35 -6.30
C LYS A 176 -12.81 -9.80 -5.85
N ARG A 177 -12.14 -10.03 -4.71
CA ARG A 177 -11.73 -11.35 -4.22
C ARG A 177 -10.89 -12.11 -5.26
N THR A 178 -9.92 -11.41 -5.85
CA THR A 178 -9.01 -11.93 -6.88
C THR A 178 -7.57 -11.92 -6.40
N LEU A 179 -6.69 -12.59 -7.14
CA LEU A 179 -5.24 -12.56 -6.94
C LEU A 179 -4.50 -11.98 -8.16
N LEU A 180 -5.20 -11.29 -9.09
CA LEU A 180 -4.65 -10.70 -10.31
C LEU A 180 -5.51 -9.52 -10.77
#